data_AF-A0A069DIU6-F1
#
_entry.id   AF-A0A069DIU6-F1
#
_cell.length_a   1.000
_cell.length_b   1.000
_cell.length_c   1.000
_cell.angle_alpha   90.00
_cell.angle_beta   90.00
_cell.angle_gamma   90.00
#
_symmetry.space_group_name_H-M   'P 1'
#
loop_
_entity.id
_entity.type
_entity.pdbx_description
1 polymer ?
#
loop_
_entity_poly.entity_id
_entity_poly.type
_entity_poly.pdbx_seq_one_letter_code
_entity_poly.pdbx_strand_id
1 'polypeptide(L)'
;MKLAILGDLHYHEADESTEAWVTARDAFYKKMLHHFMSAEADMHISLGDLTNFGTEREINEVYDIIEQYDASFFHVLGNHDTYSQTKRDLLTLTGQARYQALTMDKAILVFLDTTREMDLTNWGGWMDEEQLSWFENVIVSSGTKPMLVFAHHPIHLTTTGSDRDKGSIDPSIDMWRILSKKQGTAVYFNGHTHVDSITKQNNWTFVQLSACLDEHAFRMVELGDDYIDVTAVDIEDAELPKQLPEIHLHMKHFSPSAHARGTELERGCRVMLTNEQEQDVFVSADATAPGQGHV
;
A
#
# COMPACT_ATOMS: atom_id res chain seq x y z
N MET A 1 -18.41 2.00 0.21
CA MET A 1 -17.37 1.13 0.78
C MET A 1 -16.27 2.04 1.30
N LYS A 2 -15.82 1.81 2.53
CA LYS A 2 -14.74 2.55 3.18
C LYS A 2 -13.60 1.59 3.52
N LEU A 3 -12.37 1.99 3.24
CA LEU A 3 -11.17 1.24 3.60
C LEU A 3 -10.30 2.12 4.49
N ALA A 4 -9.70 1.54 5.53
CA ALA A 4 -8.62 2.16 6.27
C ALA A 4 -7.30 1.53 5.80
N ILE A 5 -6.31 2.34 5.42
CA ILE A 5 -5.02 1.87 4.92
C ILE A 5 -3.89 2.42 5.79
N LEU A 6 -3.09 1.53 6.33
CA LEU A 6 -1.91 1.82 7.13
C LEU A 6 -0.63 1.63 6.30
N GLY A 7 0.32 2.56 6.44
CA GLY A 7 1.66 2.41 5.88
C GLY A 7 2.53 1.53 6.76
N ASP A 8 3.84 1.75 6.69
CA ASP A 8 4.87 0.97 7.37
C ASP A 8 4.75 1.17 8.90
N LEU A 9 4.40 0.11 9.64
CA LEU A 9 4.25 0.18 11.10
C LEU A 9 5.58 -0.06 11.82
N HIS A 10 6.38 -0.99 11.31
CA HIS A 10 7.65 -1.44 11.89
C HIS A 10 7.52 -1.86 13.36
N TYR A 11 6.50 -2.65 13.72
CA TYR A 11 6.41 -3.22 15.07
C TYR A 11 7.67 -4.02 15.38
N HIS A 12 8.35 -3.68 16.47
CA HIS A 12 9.60 -4.32 16.84
C HIS A 12 9.47 -5.05 18.18
N GLU A 13 10.21 -6.14 18.34
CA GLU A 13 10.39 -6.73 19.68
C GLU A 13 11.22 -5.78 20.56
N ALA A 14 11.01 -5.83 21.87
CA ALA A 14 11.82 -5.09 22.83
C ALA A 14 12.59 -6.06 23.73
N ASP A 15 13.78 -5.63 24.17
CA ASP A 15 14.50 -6.31 25.23
C ASP A 15 13.74 -6.14 26.56
N GLU A 16 13.16 -7.23 27.06
CA GLU A 16 12.37 -7.28 28.29
C GLU A 16 13.14 -6.83 29.54
N SER A 17 14.49 -6.77 29.48
CA SER A 17 15.30 -6.21 30.55
C SER A 17 15.32 -4.68 30.57
N THR A 18 14.84 -4.03 29.51
CA THR A 18 14.79 -2.57 29.37
C THR A 18 13.34 -2.08 29.49
N GLU A 19 12.87 -1.91 30.73
CA GLU A 19 11.46 -1.55 31.04
C GLU A 19 10.98 -0.28 30.31
N ALA A 20 11.85 0.73 30.15
CA ALA A 20 11.51 1.96 29.44
C ALA A 20 11.19 1.71 27.97
N TRP A 21 11.95 0.84 27.30
CA TRP A 21 11.75 0.50 25.90
C TRP A 21 10.46 -0.29 25.68
N VAL A 22 10.21 -1.31 26.51
CA VAL A 22 8.96 -2.09 26.50
C VAL A 22 7.76 -1.16 26.70
N THR A 23 7.83 -0.27 27.69
CA THR A 23 6.74 0.68 28.01
C THR A 23 6.47 1.62 26.83
N ALA A 24 7.53 2.22 26.26
CA ALA A 24 7.40 3.14 25.14
C ALA A 24 6.83 2.46 23.89
N ARG A 25 7.36 1.28 23.53
CA ARG A 25 6.87 0.44 22.44
C ARG A 25 5.39 0.15 22.62
N ASP A 26 5.02 -0.47 23.73
CA ASP A 26 3.64 -0.89 23.99
C ASP A 26 2.67 0.28 23.95
N ALA A 27 3.04 1.40 24.58
CA ALA A 27 2.22 2.61 24.57
C ALA A 27 2.01 3.15 23.15
N PHE A 28 3.06 3.17 22.33
CA PHE A 28 3.00 3.65 20.96
C PHE A 28 2.12 2.75 20.07
N TYR A 29 2.47 1.47 19.94
CA TYR A 29 1.83 0.58 18.99
C TYR A 29 0.38 0.27 19.36
N LYS A 30 0.06 0.11 20.66
CA LYS A 30 -1.32 -0.07 21.10
C LYS A 30 -2.18 1.15 20.76
N LYS A 31 -1.67 2.37 20.94
CA LYS A 31 -2.40 3.60 20.58
C LYS A 31 -2.56 3.75 19.07
N MET A 32 -1.48 3.58 18.30
CA MET A 32 -1.53 3.67 16.85
C MET A 32 -2.56 2.66 16.31
N LEU A 33 -2.41 1.38 16.65
CA LEU A 33 -3.31 0.33 16.18
C LEU A 33 -4.74 0.54 16.68
N HIS A 34 -4.94 1.06 17.89
CA HIS A 34 -6.27 1.43 18.36
C HIS A 34 -6.96 2.45 17.44
N HIS A 35 -6.28 3.55 17.10
CA HIS A 35 -6.83 4.57 16.21
C HIS A 35 -7.14 4.02 14.81
N PHE A 36 -6.24 3.21 14.26
CA PHE A 36 -6.41 2.59 12.95
C PHE A 36 -7.55 1.56 12.95
N MET A 37 -7.50 0.56 13.84
CA MET A 37 -8.47 -0.54 13.89
C MET A 37 -9.87 -0.09 14.35
N SER A 38 -9.97 1.02 15.09
CA SER A 38 -11.28 1.59 15.48
C SER A 38 -11.87 2.54 14.44
N ALA A 39 -11.16 2.83 13.34
CA ALA A 39 -11.72 3.63 12.26
C ALA A 39 -12.93 2.94 11.62
N GLU A 40 -13.96 3.71 11.30
CA GLU A 40 -15.18 3.21 10.65
C GLU A 40 -14.88 2.84 9.18
N ALA A 41 -14.41 1.62 8.97
CA ALA A 41 -14.08 1.05 7.67
C ALA A 41 -14.66 -0.36 7.52
N ASP A 42 -14.95 -0.75 6.27
CA ASP A 42 -15.35 -2.12 5.93
C ASP A 42 -14.14 -3.08 5.95
N MET A 43 -12.93 -2.55 5.71
CA MET A 43 -11.66 -3.29 5.74
C MET A 43 -10.51 -2.41 6.22
N HIS A 44 -9.57 -3.03 6.93
CA HIS A 44 -8.33 -2.44 7.42
C HIS A 44 -7.15 -3.12 6.73
N ILE A 45 -6.32 -2.35 6.03
CA ILE A 45 -5.27 -2.88 5.17
C ILE A 45 -3.92 -2.32 5.63
N SER A 46 -2.97 -3.19 5.98
CA SER A 46 -1.55 -2.83 6.12
C SER A 46 -0.83 -3.01 4.79
N LEU A 47 -0.03 -2.02 4.38
CA LEU A 47 0.79 -2.04 3.15
C LEU A 47 2.14 -2.74 3.33
N GLY A 48 2.32 -3.49 4.41
CA GLY A 48 3.57 -4.21 4.70
C GLY A 48 4.56 -3.41 5.53
N ASP A 49 5.65 -4.07 5.88
CA ASP A 49 6.52 -3.66 6.97
C ASP A 49 5.69 -3.44 8.24
N LEU A 50 4.76 -4.37 8.49
CA LEU A 50 3.97 -4.37 9.73
C LEU A 50 4.89 -4.59 10.92
N THR A 51 5.94 -5.38 10.72
CA THR A 51 7.00 -5.67 11.68
C THR A 51 8.36 -5.17 11.19
N ASN A 52 9.29 -4.96 12.13
CA ASN A 52 10.61 -4.40 11.83
C ASN A 52 11.65 -5.45 11.40
N PHE A 53 11.49 -6.71 11.79
CA PHE A 53 12.42 -7.78 11.41
C PHE A 53 11.70 -9.10 11.06
N GLY A 54 10.38 -9.14 11.18
CA GLY A 54 9.57 -10.28 10.77
C GLY A 54 9.74 -11.48 11.66
N THR A 55 10.18 -11.30 12.92
CA THR A 55 10.35 -12.44 13.85
C THR A 55 8.98 -13.02 14.20
N GLU A 56 8.95 -14.31 14.56
CA GLU A 56 7.70 -14.94 15.00
C GLU A 56 7.10 -14.20 16.20
N ARG A 57 7.97 -13.67 17.07
CA ARG A 57 7.58 -12.86 18.22
C ARG A 57 6.94 -11.54 17.81
N GLU A 58 7.57 -10.77 16.91
CA GLU A 58 7.01 -9.52 16.42
C GLU A 58 5.64 -9.72 15.77
N ILE A 59 5.51 -10.77 14.94
CA ILE A 59 4.26 -11.09 14.27
C ILE A 59 3.18 -11.50 15.27
N ASN A 60 3.47 -12.40 16.20
CA ASN A 60 2.49 -12.83 17.20
C ASN A 60 2.03 -11.65 18.07
N GLU A 61 2.97 -10.84 18.58
CA GLU A 61 2.62 -9.71 19.45
C GLU A 61 1.78 -8.65 18.73
N VAL A 62 2.08 -8.33 17.45
CA VAL A 62 1.28 -7.35 16.70
C VAL A 62 -0.09 -7.90 16.30
N TYR A 63 -0.18 -9.18 15.92
CA TYR A 63 -1.45 -9.83 15.62
C TYR A 63 -2.33 -9.96 16.88
N ASP A 64 -1.75 -10.28 18.04
CA ASP A 64 -2.46 -10.29 19.32
C ASP A 64 -3.12 -8.94 19.64
N ILE A 65 -2.54 -7.81 19.20
CA ILE A 65 -3.15 -6.48 19.34
C ILE A 65 -4.28 -6.29 18.32
N ILE A 66 -4.05 -6.67 17.06
CA ILE A 66 -4.99 -6.49 15.95
C ILE A 66 -6.25 -7.34 16.14
N GLU A 67 -6.11 -8.59 16.59
CA GLU A 67 -7.21 -9.55 16.76
C GLU A 67 -8.13 -9.22 17.95
N GLN A 68 -7.79 -8.23 18.77
CA GLN A 68 -8.70 -7.70 19.79
C GLN A 68 -9.86 -6.90 19.20
N TYR A 69 -9.78 -6.53 17.92
CA TYR A 69 -10.80 -5.76 17.22
C TYR A 69 -11.62 -6.67 16.31
N ASP A 70 -12.94 -6.53 16.34
CA ASP A 70 -13.86 -7.20 15.41
C ASP A 70 -13.85 -6.46 14.06
N ALA A 71 -12.73 -6.60 13.33
CA ALA A 71 -12.43 -5.85 12.12
C ALA A 71 -11.80 -6.75 11.04
N SER A 72 -12.13 -6.50 9.78
CA SER A 72 -11.58 -7.25 8.65
C SER A 72 -10.18 -6.74 8.30
N PHE A 73 -9.14 -7.43 8.76
CA PHE A 73 -7.75 -7.06 8.54
C PHE A 73 -7.07 -7.82 7.39
N PHE A 74 -6.42 -7.07 6.50
CA PHE A 74 -5.58 -7.57 5.40
C PHE A 74 -4.16 -7.07 5.55
N HIS A 75 -3.19 -7.95 5.32
CA HIS A 75 -1.78 -7.65 5.45
C HIS A 75 -1.04 -7.98 4.15
N VAL A 76 -0.57 -6.96 3.45
CA VAL A 76 0.41 -7.12 2.38
C VAL A 76 1.78 -7.30 3.01
N LEU A 77 2.63 -8.19 2.48
CA LEU A 77 3.98 -8.37 3.01
C LEU A 77 4.89 -7.21 2.59
N GLY A 78 5.69 -6.70 3.53
CA GLY A 78 6.85 -5.85 3.25
C GLY A 78 8.18 -6.59 3.44
N ASN A 79 9.28 -5.95 3.02
CA ASN A 79 10.60 -6.59 3.09
C ASN A 79 11.01 -6.86 4.55
N HIS A 80 10.68 -5.98 5.50
CA HIS A 80 10.97 -6.17 6.92
C HIS A 80 10.20 -7.35 7.53
N ASP A 81 8.98 -7.62 7.06
CA ASP A 81 8.19 -8.77 7.52
C ASP A 81 8.83 -10.13 7.17
N THR A 82 9.74 -10.15 6.20
CA THR A 82 10.30 -11.39 5.64
C THR A 82 11.80 -11.53 5.88
N TYR A 83 12.41 -10.67 6.70
CA TYR A 83 13.86 -10.73 6.96
C TYR A 83 14.29 -11.97 7.75
N SER A 84 13.50 -12.42 8.72
CA SER A 84 13.88 -13.53 9.60
C SER A 84 13.10 -14.83 9.35
N GLN A 85 12.06 -14.81 8.52
CA GLN A 85 11.21 -15.96 8.25
C GLN A 85 10.83 -16.05 6.77
N THR A 86 10.49 -17.27 6.33
CA THR A 86 9.97 -17.48 4.96
C THR A 86 8.56 -16.92 4.83
N LYS A 87 8.17 -16.52 3.62
CA LYS A 87 6.77 -16.14 3.32
C LYS A 87 5.81 -17.26 3.68
N ARG A 88 6.19 -18.52 3.43
CA ARG A 88 5.34 -19.69 3.74
C ARG A 88 5.01 -19.76 5.23
N ASP A 89 6.01 -19.59 6.09
CA ASP A 89 5.81 -19.66 7.54
C ASP A 89 5.00 -18.46 8.03
N LEU A 90 5.32 -17.26 7.54
CA LEU A 90 4.58 -16.04 7.86
C LEU A 90 3.09 -16.10 7.46
N LEU A 91 2.79 -16.58 6.24
CA LEU A 91 1.42 -16.74 5.76
C LEU A 91 0.68 -17.86 6.51
N THR A 92 1.39 -18.90 6.95
CA THR A 92 0.81 -19.94 7.81
C THR A 92 0.45 -19.38 9.18
N LEU A 93 1.31 -18.55 9.75
CA LEU A 93 1.12 -17.94 11.07
C LEU A 93 -0.05 -16.94 11.08
N THR A 94 -0.12 -16.11 10.04
CA THR A 94 -1.10 -15.01 9.94
C THR A 94 -2.42 -15.41 9.27
N GLY A 95 -2.46 -16.55 8.59
CA GLY A 95 -3.61 -16.98 7.79
C GLY A 95 -3.87 -16.13 6.54
N GLN A 96 -2.98 -15.19 6.22
CA GLN A 96 -3.12 -14.28 5.08
C GLN A 96 -2.81 -14.98 3.76
N ALA A 97 -3.33 -14.42 2.66
CA ALA A 97 -2.98 -14.87 1.33
C ALA A 97 -1.71 -14.15 0.84
N ARG A 98 -0.83 -14.88 0.12
CA ARG A 98 0.36 -14.28 -0.49
C ARG A 98 0.00 -13.13 -1.43
N TYR A 99 -0.94 -13.39 -2.32
CA TYR A 99 -1.53 -12.41 -3.23
C TYR A 99 -2.97 -12.88 -3.53
N GLN A 100 -3.88 -11.95 -3.76
CA GLN A 100 -5.29 -12.26 -4.03
C GLN A 100 -6.02 -11.09 -4.69
N ALA A 101 -7.16 -11.39 -5.33
CA ALA A 101 -8.05 -10.38 -5.86
C ALA A 101 -9.46 -10.61 -5.32
N LEU A 102 -10.08 -9.56 -4.80
CA LEU A 102 -11.46 -9.56 -4.33
C LEU A 102 -12.30 -8.75 -5.31
N THR A 103 -13.21 -9.44 -6.02
CA THR A 103 -14.15 -8.77 -6.93
C THR A 103 -15.35 -8.29 -6.12
N MET A 104 -15.41 -6.99 -5.87
CA MET A 104 -16.51 -6.34 -5.18
C MET A 104 -17.46 -5.69 -6.19
N ASP A 105 -18.63 -5.24 -5.74
CA ASP A 105 -19.61 -4.60 -6.63
C ASP A 105 -19.04 -3.35 -7.30
N LYS A 106 -18.41 -2.45 -6.51
CA LYS A 106 -17.90 -1.16 -6.99
C LYS A 106 -16.48 -1.20 -7.56
N ALA A 107 -15.64 -2.15 -7.15
CA ALA A 107 -14.24 -2.19 -7.54
C ALA A 107 -13.66 -3.61 -7.43
N ILE A 108 -12.48 -3.81 -7.99
CA ILE A 108 -11.63 -4.97 -7.72
C ILE A 108 -10.52 -4.53 -6.78
N LEU A 109 -10.39 -5.21 -5.64
CA LEU A 109 -9.28 -5.02 -4.71
C LEU A 109 -8.22 -6.07 -5.01
N VAL A 110 -6.97 -5.67 -5.20
CA VAL A 110 -5.86 -6.57 -5.56
C VAL A 110 -4.74 -6.41 -4.56
N PHE A 111 -4.29 -7.51 -3.96
CA PHE A 111 -3.20 -7.54 -2.99
C PHE A 111 -2.03 -8.28 -3.63
N LEU A 112 -0.86 -7.65 -3.67
CA LEU A 112 0.35 -8.17 -4.32
C LEU A 112 1.46 -8.41 -3.29
N ASP A 113 2.19 -9.51 -3.46
CA ASP A 113 3.44 -9.74 -2.75
C ASP A 113 4.61 -9.32 -3.64
N THR A 114 5.25 -8.23 -3.25
CA THR A 114 6.39 -7.61 -3.95
C THR A 114 7.71 -7.86 -3.24
N THR A 115 7.76 -8.75 -2.23
CA THR A 115 8.92 -8.86 -1.35
C THR A 115 9.96 -9.85 -1.85
N ARG A 116 11.22 -9.66 -1.47
CA ARG A 116 12.24 -10.72 -1.50
C ARG A 116 12.30 -11.32 -0.12
N GLU A 117 12.05 -12.62 0.01
CA GLU A 117 12.12 -13.25 1.34
C GLU A 117 13.57 -13.48 1.76
N MET A 118 13.83 -13.24 3.05
CA MET A 118 15.09 -13.52 3.73
C MET A 118 16.33 -12.85 3.09
N ASP A 119 16.15 -11.69 2.46
CA ASP A 119 17.24 -10.93 1.86
C ASP A 119 17.47 -9.59 2.60
N LEU A 120 18.37 -9.63 3.59
CA LEU A 120 18.81 -8.44 4.32
C LEU A 120 19.68 -7.49 3.49
N THR A 121 20.16 -7.94 2.33
CA THR A 121 21.06 -7.17 1.48
C THR A 121 20.35 -6.45 0.35
N ASN A 122 19.14 -6.89 0.01
CA ASN A 122 18.31 -6.32 -1.04
C ASN A 122 16.85 -6.16 -0.60
N TRP A 123 16.54 -4.96 -0.12
CA TRP A 123 15.19 -4.56 0.25
C TRP A 123 14.34 -4.09 -0.95
N GLY A 124 14.84 -4.21 -2.18
CA GLY A 124 14.07 -3.83 -3.37
C GLY A 124 13.02 -4.87 -3.74
N GLY A 125 11.94 -4.42 -4.37
CA GLY A 125 10.80 -5.29 -4.66
C GLY A 125 11.07 -6.30 -5.78
N TRP A 126 10.37 -7.43 -5.75
CA TRP A 126 10.41 -8.48 -6.75
C TRP A 126 9.07 -9.20 -6.85
N MET A 127 8.72 -9.64 -8.06
CA MET A 127 7.57 -10.50 -8.33
C MET A 127 7.99 -11.63 -9.26
N ASP A 128 7.46 -12.84 -9.02
CA ASP A 128 7.68 -13.96 -9.93
C ASP A 128 6.74 -13.92 -11.14
N GLU A 129 7.09 -14.66 -12.18
CA GLU A 129 6.32 -14.73 -13.44
C GLU A 129 4.90 -15.27 -13.25
N GLU A 130 4.69 -16.12 -12.23
CA GLU A 130 3.38 -16.63 -11.87
C GLU A 130 2.47 -15.48 -11.41
N GLN A 131 2.90 -14.69 -10.43
CA GLN A 131 2.14 -13.56 -9.92
C GLN A 131 1.99 -12.46 -10.97
N LEU A 132 3.01 -12.19 -11.78
CA LEU A 132 2.95 -11.21 -12.88
C LEU A 132 1.90 -11.61 -13.92
N SER A 133 1.91 -12.87 -14.35
CA SER A 133 0.93 -13.40 -15.32
C SER A 133 -0.48 -13.40 -14.73
N TRP A 134 -0.62 -13.76 -13.46
CA TRP A 134 -1.89 -13.68 -12.74
C TRP A 134 -2.41 -12.24 -12.66
N PHE A 135 -1.56 -11.28 -12.28
CA PHE A 135 -1.94 -9.87 -12.15
C PHE A 135 -2.35 -9.27 -13.50
N GLU A 136 -1.64 -9.60 -14.57
CA GLU A 136 -2.00 -9.21 -15.93
C GLU A 136 -3.40 -9.71 -16.31
N ASN A 137 -3.72 -10.96 -16.01
CA ASN A 137 -5.05 -11.53 -16.25
C ASN A 137 -6.14 -10.81 -15.43
N VAL A 138 -5.87 -10.47 -14.17
CA VAL A 138 -6.80 -9.69 -13.32
C VAL A 138 -7.04 -8.30 -13.91
N ILE A 139 -6.00 -7.60 -14.36
CA ILE A 139 -6.13 -6.29 -15.02
C ILE A 139 -6.98 -6.39 -16.29
N VAL A 140 -6.65 -7.32 -17.19
CA VAL A 140 -7.36 -7.47 -18.46
C VAL A 140 -8.83 -7.83 -18.22
N SER A 141 -9.09 -8.78 -17.32
CA SER A 141 -10.45 -9.24 -17.00
C SER A 141 -11.28 -8.17 -16.28
N SER A 142 -10.64 -7.21 -15.62
CA SER A 142 -11.33 -6.11 -14.94
C SER A 142 -12.00 -5.12 -15.88
N GLY A 143 -11.58 -5.04 -17.15
CA GLY A 143 -12.08 -4.05 -18.11
C GLY A 143 -12.05 -2.63 -17.56
N THR A 144 -13.21 -1.98 -17.55
CA THR A 144 -13.44 -0.62 -17.04
C THR A 144 -13.70 -0.55 -15.52
N LYS A 145 -13.99 -1.67 -14.85
CA LYS A 145 -14.31 -1.68 -13.41
C LYS A 145 -13.13 -1.09 -12.59
N PRO A 146 -13.36 -0.14 -11.67
CA PRO A 146 -12.28 0.47 -10.89
C PRO A 146 -11.44 -0.57 -10.15
N MET A 147 -10.14 -0.31 -10.01
CA MET A 147 -9.20 -1.21 -9.34
C MET A 147 -8.40 -0.49 -8.26
N LEU A 148 -8.29 -1.09 -7.08
CA LEU A 148 -7.39 -0.64 -6.02
C LEU A 148 -6.36 -1.75 -5.79
N VAL A 149 -5.08 -1.43 -5.96
CA VAL A 149 -3.95 -2.36 -5.80
C VAL A 149 -3.20 -1.99 -4.53
N PHE A 150 -2.93 -2.97 -3.69
CA PHE A 150 -2.20 -2.84 -2.43
C PHE A 150 -0.93 -3.67 -2.52
N ALA A 151 0.23 -3.03 -2.40
CA ALA A 151 1.53 -3.65 -2.57
C ALA A 151 2.56 -2.87 -1.76
N HIS A 152 3.54 -3.52 -1.14
CA HIS A 152 4.51 -2.80 -0.32
C HIS A 152 5.43 -1.88 -1.12
N HIS A 153 6.09 -2.41 -2.16
CA HIS A 153 7.05 -1.64 -2.93
C HIS A 153 6.36 -0.79 -4.01
N PRO A 154 6.81 0.46 -4.23
CA PRO A 154 6.33 1.26 -5.35
C PRO A 154 6.79 0.69 -6.67
N ILE A 155 6.12 1.07 -7.75
CA ILE A 155 6.60 0.87 -9.11
C ILE A 155 7.67 1.93 -9.40
N HIS A 156 8.74 1.55 -10.11
CA HIS A 156 9.84 2.45 -10.42
C HIS A 156 9.36 3.75 -11.12
N LEU A 157 9.85 4.90 -10.66
CA LEU A 157 9.52 6.24 -11.16
C LEU A 157 8.04 6.66 -11.00
N THR A 158 7.34 6.12 -10.00
CA THR A 158 5.93 6.49 -9.75
C THR A 158 5.73 7.35 -8.52
N THR A 159 6.47 7.14 -7.43
CA THR A 159 6.31 7.89 -6.17
C THR A 159 7.65 8.41 -5.66
N THR A 160 7.62 9.32 -4.69
CA THR A 160 8.83 9.87 -4.07
C THR A 160 9.75 8.76 -3.58
N GLY A 161 11.01 8.75 -4.05
CA GLY A 161 12.03 7.77 -3.64
C GLY A 161 12.05 6.47 -4.45
N SER A 162 11.05 6.23 -5.31
CA SER A 162 10.97 5.02 -6.15
C SER A 162 12.07 4.92 -7.22
N ASP A 163 12.81 6.00 -7.46
CA ASP A 163 13.95 6.09 -8.38
C ASP A 163 15.29 5.70 -7.76
N ARG A 164 15.35 5.60 -6.42
CA ARG A 164 16.56 5.27 -5.66
C ARG A 164 16.92 3.79 -5.82
N ASP A 165 18.18 3.47 -5.57
CA ASP A 165 18.62 2.07 -5.47
C ASP A 165 17.74 1.32 -4.47
N LYS A 166 17.12 0.23 -4.94
CA LYS A 166 16.20 -0.63 -4.19
C LYS A 166 14.97 0.09 -3.62
N GLY A 167 14.63 1.28 -4.09
CA GLY A 167 13.48 2.04 -3.60
C GLY A 167 12.13 1.62 -4.21
N SER A 168 12.11 0.60 -5.08
CA SER A 168 10.94 0.15 -5.83
C SER A 168 11.06 -1.33 -6.20
N ILE A 169 10.01 -1.86 -6.84
CA ILE A 169 10.10 -3.11 -7.61
C ILE A 169 11.27 -2.98 -8.61
N ASP A 170 12.13 -3.99 -8.64
CA ASP A 170 13.32 -4.03 -9.48
C ASP A 170 13.02 -3.57 -10.91
N PRO A 171 13.69 -2.52 -11.43
CA PRO A 171 13.40 -1.96 -12.75
C PRO A 171 13.55 -2.94 -13.93
N SER A 172 14.16 -4.12 -13.72
CA SER A 172 14.16 -5.19 -14.72
C SER A 172 12.78 -5.84 -14.94
N ILE A 173 11.84 -5.68 -14.00
CA ILE A 173 10.45 -6.09 -14.15
C ILE A 173 9.67 -4.95 -14.82
N ASP A 174 9.30 -5.14 -16.08
CA ASP A 174 8.46 -4.17 -16.82
C ASP A 174 7.00 -4.22 -16.35
N MET A 175 6.71 -3.53 -15.26
CA MET A 175 5.35 -3.39 -14.73
C MET A 175 4.43 -2.65 -15.70
N TRP A 176 4.94 -1.72 -16.51
CA TRP A 176 4.12 -0.95 -17.44
C TRP A 176 3.57 -1.79 -18.59
N ARG A 177 4.24 -2.90 -18.95
CA ARG A 177 3.67 -3.95 -19.83
C ARG A 177 2.30 -4.46 -19.34
N ILE A 178 2.09 -4.49 -18.03
CA ILE A 178 0.87 -4.98 -17.39
C ILE A 178 -0.09 -3.82 -17.10
N LEU A 179 0.38 -2.77 -16.43
CA LEU A 179 -0.47 -1.65 -15.98
C LEU A 179 -1.13 -0.88 -17.12
N SER A 180 -0.46 -0.76 -18.27
CA SER A 180 -1.00 -0.08 -19.46
C SER A 180 -2.22 -0.78 -20.08
N LYS A 181 -2.49 -2.04 -19.70
CA LYS A 181 -3.66 -2.80 -20.18
C LYS A 181 -4.95 -2.46 -19.45
N LYS A 182 -4.85 -1.72 -18.34
CA LYS A 182 -6.03 -1.30 -17.59
C LYS A 182 -6.84 -0.29 -18.41
N GLN A 183 -8.13 -0.55 -18.61
CA GLN A 183 -9.01 0.35 -19.39
C GLN A 183 -9.70 1.41 -18.52
N GLY A 184 -10.11 1.05 -17.31
CA GLY A 184 -10.72 1.96 -16.34
C GLY A 184 -9.72 2.61 -15.38
N THR A 185 -10.21 3.32 -14.37
CA THR A 185 -9.35 3.96 -13.37
C THR A 185 -8.76 2.94 -12.40
N ALA A 186 -7.51 3.16 -11.98
CA ALA A 186 -6.87 2.37 -10.93
C ALA A 186 -6.08 3.24 -9.93
N VAL A 187 -6.00 2.76 -8.69
CA VAL A 187 -5.18 3.36 -7.63
C VAL A 187 -4.22 2.30 -7.11
N TYR A 188 -2.93 2.63 -7.00
CA TYR A 188 -1.90 1.74 -6.44
C TYR A 188 -1.41 2.34 -5.12
N PHE A 189 -1.59 1.61 -4.04
CA PHE A 189 -1.18 1.99 -2.69
C PHE A 189 0.10 1.27 -2.31
N ASN A 190 1.07 2.00 -1.76
CA ASN A 190 2.34 1.43 -1.32
C ASN A 190 2.96 2.14 -0.11
N GLY A 191 3.97 1.51 0.50
CA GLY A 191 4.78 2.06 1.59
C GLY A 191 6.25 2.17 1.17
N HIS A 192 7.13 1.54 1.94
CA HIS A 192 8.54 1.22 1.64
C HIS A 192 9.52 2.39 1.70
N THR A 193 9.22 3.52 1.07
CA THR A 193 10.14 4.68 1.07
C THR A 193 9.87 5.68 2.18
N HIS A 194 8.87 5.39 3.03
CA HIS A 194 8.49 6.12 4.24
C HIS A 194 8.18 7.62 4.00
N VAL A 195 7.67 7.96 2.82
CA VAL A 195 7.27 9.34 2.50
C VAL A 195 5.89 9.33 1.85
N ASP A 196 4.99 10.13 2.39
CA ASP A 196 3.70 10.38 1.76
C ASP A 196 3.91 10.99 0.38
N SER A 197 3.32 10.37 -0.64
CA SER A 197 3.39 10.88 -2.00
C SER A 197 2.17 10.49 -2.81
N ILE A 198 1.66 11.42 -3.60
CA ILE A 198 0.57 11.16 -4.53
C ILE A 198 0.97 11.65 -5.92
N THR A 199 0.97 10.74 -6.88
CA THR A 199 1.23 11.07 -8.28
C THR A 199 0.16 10.47 -9.18
N LYS A 200 0.08 10.98 -10.41
CA LYS A 200 -0.86 10.50 -11.43
C LYS A 200 -0.12 10.27 -12.72
N GLN A 201 -0.37 9.12 -13.33
CA GLN A 201 0.17 8.77 -14.64
C GLN A 201 -0.85 7.92 -15.40
N ASN A 202 -1.27 8.39 -16.57
CA ASN A 202 -2.34 7.77 -17.34
C ASN A 202 -3.62 7.62 -16.49
N ASN A 203 -4.21 6.43 -16.47
CA ASN A 203 -5.37 6.05 -15.66
C ASN A 203 -5.03 5.57 -14.24
N TRP A 204 -3.76 5.72 -13.82
CA TRP A 204 -3.28 5.31 -12.50
C TRP A 204 -3.05 6.52 -11.60
N THR A 205 -3.50 6.40 -10.36
CA THR A 205 -3.06 7.24 -9.24
C THR A 205 -2.22 6.40 -8.30
N PHE A 206 -1.01 6.85 -7.96
CA PHE A 206 -0.14 6.17 -7.01
C PHE A 206 -0.20 6.92 -5.68
N VAL A 207 -0.46 6.20 -4.60
CA VAL A 207 -0.60 6.75 -3.26
C VAL A 207 0.36 6.01 -2.35
N GLN A 208 1.47 6.67 -2.03
CA GLN A 208 2.47 6.17 -1.09
C GLN A 208 2.20 6.72 0.30
N LEU A 209 2.33 5.87 1.30
CA LEU A 209 2.23 6.23 2.71
C LEU A 209 3.61 6.25 3.35
N SER A 210 3.75 7.15 4.32
CA SER A 210 4.89 7.21 5.23
C SER A 210 4.83 6.13 6.33
N ALA A 211 5.96 5.94 7.01
CA ALA A 211 6.01 5.09 8.19
C ALA A 211 5.32 5.75 9.40
N CYS A 212 4.60 4.95 10.18
CA CYS A 212 3.82 5.41 11.31
C CYS A 212 4.67 6.06 12.41
N LEU A 213 5.93 5.64 12.52
CA LEU A 213 6.91 6.17 13.48
C LEU A 213 7.39 7.59 13.13
N ASP A 214 7.31 7.96 11.86
CA ASP A 214 7.64 9.31 11.40
C ASP A 214 6.39 10.18 11.31
N GLU A 215 5.29 9.65 10.75
CA GLU A 215 3.99 10.31 10.74
C GLU A 215 2.89 9.42 11.27
N HIS A 216 2.30 9.82 12.40
CA HIS A 216 1.18 9.13 13.03
C HIS A 216 -0.11 9.33 12.24
N ALA A 217 -0.23 8.67 11.10
CA ALA A 217 -1.38 8.81 10.23
C ALA A 217 -1.68 7.52 9.47
N PHE A 218 -2.93 7.39 9.03
CA PHE A 218 -3.36 6.39 8.07
C PHE A 218 -4.21 7.05 6.98
N ARG A 219 -4.61 6.32 5.95
CA ARG A 219 -5.51 6.83 4.90
C ARG A 219 -6.89 6.21 5.04
N MET A 220 -7.91 7.05 4.92
CA MET A 220 -9.27 6.62 4.66
C MET A 220 -9.53 6.70 3.15
N VAL A 221 -10.07 5.62 2.61
CA VAL A 221 -10.48 5.53 1.21
C VAL A 221 -11.97 5.30 1.13
N GLU A 222 -12.70 6.21 0.49
CA GLU A 222 -14.14 6.09 0.28
C GLU A 222 -14.44 5.88 -1.20
N LEU A 223 -15.11 4.78 -1.51
CA LEU A 223 -15.60 4.46 -2.85
C LEU A 223 -17.06 4.93 -2.97
N GLY A 224 -17.21 6.08 -3.62
CA GLY A 224 -18.48 6.63 -4.08
C GLY A 224 -19.04 5.88 -5.29
N ASP A 225 -20.02 6.47 -5.97
CA ASP A 225 -20.57 5.88 -7.20
C ASP A 225 -19.75 6.30 -8.43
N ASP A 226 -19.22 7.52 -8.43
CA ASP A 226 -18.46 8.14 -9.52
C ASP A 226 -17.07 8.63 -9.09
N TYR A 227 -16.65 8.35 -7.85
CA TYR A 227 -15.35 8.76 -7.32
C TYR A 227 -14.71 7.73 -6.37
N ILE A 228 -13.39 7.84 -6.23
CA ILE A 228 -12.61 7.29 -5.11
C ILE A 228 -11.97 8.49 -4.41
N ASP A 229 -12.27 8.66 -3.13
CA ASP A 229 -11.61 9.65 -2.28
C ASP A 229 -10.57 8.98 -1.42
N VAL A 230 -9.40 9.60 -1.33
CA VAL A 230 -8.32 9.21 -0.43
C VAL A 230 -8.02 10.42 0.45
N THR A 231 -8.11 10.25 1.77
CA THR A 231 -7.85 11.32 2.74
C THR A 231 -6.98 10.80 3.86
N ALA A 232 -5.96 11.55 4.25
CA ALA A 232 -5.18 11.24 5.43
C ALA A 232 -5.93 11.58 6.72
N VAL A 233 -5.82 10.68 7.69
CA VAL A 233 -6.28 10.88 9.07
C VAL A 233 -5.04 11.01 9.94
N ASP A 234 -4.73 12.24 10.35
CA ASP A 234 -3.69 12.52 11.35
C ASP A 234 -4.19 12.11 12.74
N ILE A 235 -3.37 11.36 13.47
CA ILE A 235 -3.65 10.95 14.84
C ILE A 235 -3.10 12.03 15.78
N GLU A 236 -3.99 12.88 16.28
CA GLU A 236 -3.68 13.94 17.24
C GLU A 236 -3.60 13.42 18.69
N ASP A 237 -2.84 12.35 18.94
CA ASP A 237 -2.57 11.82 20.28
C ASP A 237 -1.20 12.31 20.78
N ALA A 238 -1.23 13.20 21.77
CA ALA A 238 -0.02 13.82 22.31
C ALA A 238 0.93 12.83 23.03
N GLU A 239 0.51 11.60 23.30
CA GLU A 239 1.36 10.58 23.92
C GLU A 239 2.22 9.82 22.90
N LEU A 240 1.81 9.72 21.63
CA LEU A 240 2.58 9.04 20.59
C LEU A 240 4.00 9.62 20.41
N PRO A 241 4.17 10.94 20.15
CA PRO A 241 5.51 11.51 19.92
C PRO A 241 6.41 11.43 21.17
N LYS A 242 5.85 11.26 22.37
CA LYS A 242 6.63 11.13 23.60
C LYS A 242 7.37 9.79 23.70
N GLN A 243 6.90 8.76 22.99
CA GLN A 243 7.52 7.42 23.01
C GLN A 243 8.68 7.30 22.03
N LEU A 244 8.65 8.08 20.93
CA LEU A 244 9.60 7.98 19.83
C LEU A 244 11.08 8.11 20.22
N PRO A 245 11.50 9.02 21.13
CA PRO A 245 12.91 9.12 21.51
C PRO A 245 13.48 7.83 22.10
N GLU A 246 12.68 7.11 22.89
CA GLU A 246 13.09 5.83 23.47
C GLU A 246 13.04 4.71 22.42
N ILE A 247 11.99 4.66 21.59
CA ILE A 247 11.86 3.65 20.52
C ILE A 247 13.03 3.75 19.54
N HIS A 248 13.32 4.95 19.01
CA HIS A 248 14.36 5.17 18.02
C HIS A 248 15.78 4.88 18.53
N LEU A 249 16.00 4.85 19.84
CA LEU A 249 17.31 4.52 20.42
C LEU A 249 17.71 3.05 20.14
N HIS A 250 16.72 2.16 20.03
CA HIS A 250 16.94 0.72 20.00
C HIS A 250 16.59 0.06 18.67
N MET A 251 15.80 0.74 17.82
CA MET A 251 15.41 0.19 16.52
C MET A 251 16.60 0.04 15.58
N LYS A 252 16.76 -1.16 15.05
CA LYS A 252 17.70 -1.49 13.96
C LYS A 252 16.96 -1.53 12.64
N HIS A 253 17.65 -1.22 11.56
CA HIS A 253 17.12 -1.25 10.19
C HIS A 253 16.00 -0.23 9.89
N PHE A 254 15.59 0.58 10.87
CA PHE A 254 14.75 1.75 10.69
C PHE A 254 15.57 3.04 10.88
N SER A 255 15.23 4.11 10.17
CA SER A 255 15.86 5.42 10.34
C SER A 255 14.81 6.51 10.17
N PRO A 256 14.58 7.36 11.20
CA PRO A 256 13.56 8.38 11.14
C PRO A 256 13.80 9.40 10.01
N SER A 257 12.71 9.88 9.42
CA SER A 257 12.72 10.84 8.31
C SER A 257 11.91 12.09 8.64
N ALA A 258 12.58 13.24 8.70
CA ALA A 258 11.91 14.55 8.87
C ALA A 258 11.11 15.01 7.64
N HIS A 259 11.09 14.22 6.57
CA HIS A 259 10.39 14.52 5.32
C HIS A 259 9.24 13.55 5.04
N ALA A 260 8.90 12.69 6.01
CA ALA A 260 7.90 11.65 5.85
C ALA A 260 6.51 12.18 5.48
N ARG A 261 6.07 13.33 6.03
CA ARG A 261 4.77 13.94 5.69
C ARG A 261 4.55 14.27 4.21
N GLY A 262 5.61 14.43 3.42
CA GLY A 262 5.49 15.00 2.08
C GLY A 262 4.89 16.41 2.11
N THR A 263 4.08 16.74 1.11
CA THR A 263 3.37 18.03 1.00
C THR A 263 1.88 17.90 1.33
N GLU A 264 1.21 19.01 1.65
CA GLU A 264 -0.25 19.01 1.90
C GLU A 264 -1.08 18.51 0.69
N LEU A 265 -0.57 18.63 -0.53
CA LEU A 265 -1.22 18.07 -1.73
C LEU A 265 -1.11 16.54 -1.83
N GLU A 266 -0.19 15.93 -1.09
CA GLU A 266 0.05 14.48 -1.03
C GLU A 266 -0.68 13.83 0.16
N ARG A 267 -1.43 14.62 0.93
CA ARG A 267 -2.25 14.15 2.06
C ARG A 267 -3.64 13.65 1.63
N GLY A 268 -4.05 13.89 0.40
CA GLY A 268 -5.30 13.34 -0.11
C GLY A 268 -5.54 13.65 -1.59
N CYS A 269 -6.41 12.88 -2.21
CA CYS A 269 -6.82 13.11 -3.59
C CYS A 269 -8.22 12.55 -3.85
N ARG A 270 -8.93 13.19 -4.78
CA ARG A 270 -10.12 12.62 -5.42
C ARG A 270 -9.77 12.09 -6.81
N VAL A 271 -10.25 10.90 -7.11
CA VAL A 271 -10.08 10.22 -8.39
C VAL A 271 -11.47 10.00 -8.97
N MET A 272 -11.77 10.61 -10.11
CA MET A 272 -13.05 10.42 -10.79
C MET A 272 -13.06 9.08 -11.53
N LEU A 273 -14.17 8.36 -11.45
CA LEU A 273 -14.40 7.13 -12.18
C LEU A 273 -14.97 7.50 -13.54
N THR A 274 -14.32 7.06 -14.62
CA THR A 274 -14.81 7.31 -15.97
C THR A 274 -16.02 6.41 -16.21
N ASN A 275 -17.20 7.01 -16.35
CA ASN A 275 -18.41 6.30 -16.76
C ASN A 275 -18.29 5.86 -18.24
N GLU A 276 -18.81 4.67 -18.55
CA GLU A 276 -18.83 4.10 -19.90
C GLU A 276 -19.49 5.01 -20.96
N GLN A 277 -20.22 6.05 -20.55
CA GLN A 277 -20.98 6.94 -21.44
C GLN A 277 -20.16 8.02 -22.17
N GLU A 278 -18.90 8.30 -21.80
CA GLU A 278 -18.10 9.32 -22.51
C GLU A 278 -17.24 8.75 -23.66
N GLN A 279 -17.07 7.43 -23.75
CA GLN A 279 -16.27 6.83 -24.82
C GLN A 279 -17.01 6.71 -26.18
N ASP A 280 -18.33 6.84 -26.20
CA ASP A 280 -19.14 6.75 -27.44
C ASP A 280 -19.40 8.10 -28.14
N VAL A 281 -18.91 9.24 -27.61
CA VAL A 281 -19.16 10.57 -28.21
C VAL A 281 -18.09 11.00 -29.22
N PHE A 282 -16.99 10.25 -29.37
CA PHE A 282 -15.94 10.53 -30.35
C PHE A 282 -15.76 9.44 -31.41
N VAL A 283 -16.86 8.93 -31.96
CA VAL A 283 -16.81 8.26 -33.27
C VAL A 283 -17.73 8.97 -34.26
N SER A 284 -17.10 9.43 -35.34
CA SER A 284 -17.66 10.02 -36.57
C SER A 284 -17.85 11.54 -36.61
N ALA A 285 -16.80 12.23 -37.06
CA ALA A 285 -16.94 13.36 -37.96
C ALA A 285 -15.88 13.25 -39.08
N ASP A 286 -16.38 12.90 -40.26
CA ASP A 286 -15.88 13.20 -41.61
C ASP A 286 -14.46 12.79 -42.05
N ALA A 287 -14.43 11.71 -42.82
CA ALA A 287 -13.58 11.62 -44.00
C ALA A 287 -14.43 11.18 -45.21
N THR A 288 -15.17 12.12 -45.79
CA THR A 288 -15.73 11.97 -47.14
C THR A 288 -14.60 11.97 -48.16
N ALA A 289 -14.38 10.82 -48.80
CA ALA A 289 -13.54 10.68 -49.99
C ALA A 289 -14.20 11.37 -51.21
N PRO A 290 -13.45 12.08 -52.08
CA PRO A 290 -13.98 12.49 -53.37
C PRO A 290 -13.83 11.34 -54.37
N GLY A 291 -14.98 10.84 -54.83
CA GLY A 291 -15.11 9.90 -55.93
C GLY A 291 -14.72 10.52 -57.28
N GLN A 292 -14.23 9.64 -58.14
CA GLN A 292 -13.92 9.89 -59.54
C GLN A 292 -15.16 10.31 -60.34
N GLY A 293 -14.98 11.26 -61.27
CA GLY A 293 -15.95 11.62 -62.30
C GLY A 293 -15.25 11.83 -63.64
N HIS A 294 -15.67 11.06 -64.63
CA HIS A 294 -15.28 11.11 -66.05
C HIS A 294 -15.55 12.47 -66.71
N VAL A 295 -14.58 12.96 -67.50
CA VAL A 295 -14.68 13.26 -68.96
C VAL A 295 -13.32 12.99 -69.58
#